data_AF-A0A350XT76-F1
#
_entry.id   AF-A0A350XT76-F1
#
_cell.length_a   1.000
_cell.length_b   1.000
_cell.length_c   1.000
_cell.angle_alpha   90.00
_cell.angle_beta   90.00
_cell.angle_gamma   90.00
#
_symmetry.space_group_name_H-M   'P 1'
#
loop_
_entity.id
_entity.type
_entity.pdbx_description
1 polymer ?
#
loop_
_entity_poly.entity_id
_entity_poly.type
_entity_poly.pdbx_seq_one_letter_code
_entity_poly.pdbx_strand_id
1 'polypeptide(L)'
;MVEERLDSIGVDRRTFLKFCATLAGVLALPPAYARNIAHALQTVRKPSLVWLEFQDCAGNTESFLRASNPSVADLVLDILSVDYHETIMAAAGHQAEAAKDATVAAGGHFVVVEGSIPRGQNGAYCTIGGKSAVQILQEAAVGAVAIINVGTCSSFGGIPAASPNPTAAVGVSAVISGVPIINLPGCPANAANITATFVHYLTFGALPALDSERRPLFAYGARIHDNCPRRGHFDAGQFVSEWGDEGHQKGWCLYRMGCKGPQTFHNCPTVQWNDGTNWPIGAGHGCVGCSEPNFWDQMSPFYARLPKVPGFGVETSADAIGLWLAGATAAAFAAHGGVKALQRRGEERKPARGRIEEQEPAPEGGK
;
A
#
# COMPACT_ATOMS: atom_id res chain seq x y z
N MET A 1 33.39 22.43 0.91
CA MET A 1 32.15 22.81 0.19
C MET A 1 30.88 22.09 0.68
N VAL A 2 30.79 20.74 0.77
CA VAL A 2 29.59 20.07 1.36
C VAL A 2 29.68 19.90 2.87
N GLU A 3 30.84 19.53 3.42
CA GLU A 3 31.03 19.51 4.89
C GLU A 3 30.83 20.90 5.50
N GLU A 4 31.41 21.95 4.90
CA GLU A 4 31.13 23.35 5.30
C GLU A 4 29.65 23.76 5.16
N ARG A 5 28.92 23.18 4.19
CA ARG A 5 27.47 23.44 4.03
C ARG A 5 26.65 22.73 5.10
N LEU A 6 26.89 21.44 5.32
CA LEU A 6 26.23 20.66 6.37
C LEU A 6 26.50 21.26 7.75
N ASP A 7 27.74 21.70 8.00
CA ASP A 7 28.11 22.41 9.23
C ASP A 7 27.39 23.76 9.35
N SER A 8 27.19 24.51 8.24
CA SER A 8 26.50 25.81 8.25
C SER A 8 25.01 25.74 8.62
N ILE A 9 24.38 24.58 8.44
CA ILE A 9 22.98 24.33 8.81
C ILE A 9 22.84 23.44 10.06
N GLY A 10 23.95 23.13 10.73
CA GLY A 10 23.97 22.36 11.98
C GLY A 10 23.75 20.85 11.83
N VAL A 11 23.92 20.30 10.63
CA VAL A 11 23.81 18.85 10.37
C VAL A 11 25.18 18.22 10.54
N ASP A 12 25.39 17.52 11.66
CA ASP A 12 26.65 16.81 11.89
C ASP A 12 26.81 15.57 10.97
N ARG A 13 28.07 15.16 10.78
CA ARG A 13 28.43 13.99 9.94
C ARG A 13 27.70 12.71 10.35
N ARG A 14 27.42 12.53 11.65
CA ARG A 14 26.75 11.32 12.17
C ARG A 14 25.28 11.30 11.72
N THR A 15 24.61 12.43 11.80
CA THR A 15 23.22 12.64 11.38
C THR A 15 23.09 12.41 9.88
N PHE A 16 24.02 12.98 9.09
CA PHE A 16 24.09 12.73 7.66
C PHE A 16 24.26 11.24 7.29
N LEU A 17 25.13 10.50 8.00
CA LEU A 17 25.31 9.07 7.75
C LEU A 17 24.11 8.21 8.18
N LYS A 18 23.44 8.56 9.28
CA LYS A 18 22.17 7.91 9.68
C LYS A 18 21.09 8.10 8.62
N PHE A 19 21.04 9.29 8.04
CA PHE A 19 20.16 9.61 6.93
C PHE A 19 20.45 8.73 5.72
N CYS A 20 21.70 8.64 5.28
CA CYS A 20 22.08 7.77 4.15
C CYS A 20 21.74 6.29 4.41
N ALA A 21 21.87 5.83 5.67
CA ALA A 21 21.47 4.48 6.06
C ALA A 21 19.95 4.27 6.02
N THR A 22 19.17 5.28 6.44
CA THR A 22 17.70 5.26 6.37
C THR A 22 17.22 5.16 4.93
N LEU A 23 17.82 5.95 4.03
CA LEU A 23 17.52 5.88 2.60
C LEU A 23 17.91 4.54 1.98
N ALA A 24 19.04 3.97 2.37
CA ALA A 24 19.39 2.61 1.94
C ALA A 24 18.29 1.62 2.34
N GLY A 25 17.74 1.75 3.55
CA GLY A 25 16.58 0.96 4.01
C GLY A 25 15.32 1.18 3.16
N VAL A 26 14.94 2.43 2.88
CA VAL A 26 13.76 2.74 2.04
C VAL A 26 13.93 2.19 0.63
N LEU A 27 15.15 2.26 0.08
CA LEU A 27 15.49 1.70 -1.23
C LEU A 27 15.67 0.17 -1.22
N ALA A 28 15.44 -0.49 -0.08
CA ALA A 28 15.68 -1.93 0.12
C ALA A 28 17.11 -2.37 -0.27
N LEU A 29 18.09 -1.50 -0.03
CA LEU A 29 19.52 -1.73 -0.29
C LEU A 29 20.25 -2.27 0.95
N PRO A 30 21.33 -3.06 0.78
CA PRO A 30 22.19 -3.45 1.88
C PRO A 30 22.77 -2.24 2.62
N PRO A 31 22.97 -2.30 3.96
CA PRO A 31 23.49 -1.18 4.75
C PRO A 31 24.81 -0.58 4.25
N ALA A 32 25.63 -1.38 3.55
CA ALA A 32 26.89 -0.94 2.95
C ALA A 32 26.72 0.21 1.94
N TYR A 33 25.55 0.33 1.28
CA TYR A 33 25.25 1.37 0.31
C TYR A 33 25.07 2.76 0.92
N ALA A 34 24.96 2.88 2.25
CA ALA A 34 24.91 4.17 2.93
C ALA A 34 26.12 5.06 2.55
N ARG A 35 27.30 4.48 2.35
CA ARG A 35 28.49 5.22 1.92
C ARG A 35 28.41 5.70 0.47
N ASN A 36 27.84 4.90 -0.42
CA ASN A 36 27.62 5.26 -1.82
C ASN A 36 26.63 6.43 -1.93
N ILE A 37 25.53 6.36 -1.15
CA ILE A 37 24.54 7.45 -1.06
C ILE A 37 25.21 8.72 -0.52
N ALA A 38 25.95 8.61 0.59
CA ALA A 38 26.66 9.75 1.17
C ALA A 38 27.61 10.41 0.17
N HIS A 39 28.38 9.61 -0.57
CA HIS A 39 29.28 10.11 -1.59
C HIS A 39 28.53 10.83 -2.72
N ALA A 40 27.47 10.23 -3.25
CA ALA A 40 26.70 10.81 -4.34
C ALA A 40 26.07 12.17 -3.97
N LEU A 41 25.47 12.26 -2.79
CA LEU A 41 24.88 13.52 -2.30
C LEU A 41 25.92 14.62 -2.05
N GLN A 42 27.20 14.27 -1.92
CA GLN A 42 28.29 15.22 -1.74
C GLN A 42 28.96 15.67 -3.05
N THR A 43 28.88 14.87 -4.12
CA THR A 43 29.66 15.07 -5.34
C THR A 43 28.84 15.37 -6.58
N VAL A 44 27.56 14.98 -6.62
CA VAL A 44 26.70 15.14 -7.78
C VAL A 44 26.07 16.54 -7.79
N ARG A 45 25.99 17.15 -8.99
CA ARG A 45 25.28 18.41 -9.19
C ARG A 45 23.80 18.20 -8.86
N LYS A 46 23.22 19.13 -8.09
CA LYS A 46 21.78 19.08 -7.76
C LYS A 46 20.94 19.05 -9.04
N PRO A 47 20.00 18.12 -9.15
CA PRO A 47 19.06 18.12 -10.25
C PRO A 47 18.15 19.34 -10.10
N SER A 48 17.80 19.95 -11.23
CA SER A 48 16.82 21.02 -11.30
C SER A 48 15.40 20.43 -11.34
N LEU A 49 14.46 21.05 -10.63
CA LEU A 49 13.08 20.60 -10.54
C LEU A 49 12.12 21.75 -10.84
N VAL A 50 11.12 21.44 -11.67
CA VAL A 50 9.91 22.23 -11.86
C VAL A 50 8.76 21.43 -11.26
N TRP A 51 8.23 21.88 -10.12
CA TRP A 51 7.06 21.27 -9.45
C TRP A 51 5.79 22.01 -9.87
N LEU A 52 4.92 21.32 -10.59
CA LEU A 52 3.67 21.84 -11.12
C LEU A 52 2.50 21.36 -10.28
N GLU A 53 1.64 22.28 -9.86
CA GLU A 53 0.41 22.01 -9.12
C GLU A 53 -0.79 22.22 -10.07
N PHE A 54 -1.59 21.18 -10.32
CA PHE A 54 -2.76 21.26 -11.22
C PHE A 54 -4.08 21.09 -10.45
N GLN A 55 -4.95 20.16 -10.84
CA GLN A 55 -6.13 19.84 -10.02
C GLN A 55 -5.72 18.98 -8.83
N ASP A 56 -5.24 19.64 -7.78
CA ASP A 56 -4.78 19.03 -6.55
C ASP A 56 -5.53 19.52 -5.30
N CYS A 57 -5.06 19.05 -4.14
CA CYS A 57 -5.47 19.52 -2.82
C CYS A 57 -4.27 19.99 -1.97
N ALA A 58 -3.11 20.21 -2.60
CA ALA A 58 -1.80 20.43 -1.99
C ALA A 58 -1.33 19.37 -0.96
N GLY A 59 -2.03 18.23 -0.87
CA GLY A 59 -1.74 17.20 0.12
C GLY A 59 -0.38 16.52 -0.09
N ASN A 60 0.13 16.46 -1.32
CA ASN A 60 1.44 15.88 -1.57
C ASN A 60 2.56 16.88 -1.32
N THR A 61 2.37 18.15 -1.63
CA THR A 61 3.22 19.24 -1.15
C THR A 61 3.31 19.21 0.37
N GLU A 62 2.18 19.14 1.08
CA GLU A 62 2.18 19.04 2.54
C GLU A 62 2.90 17.77 3.04
N SER A 63 2.67 16.62 2.39
CA SER A 63 3.40 15.38 2.72
C SER A 63 4.90 15.54 2.52
N PHE A 64 5.33 16.11 1.39
CA PHE A 64 6.71 16.43 1.10
C PHE A 64 7.29 17.30 2.22
N LEU A 65 6.60 18.37 2.63
CA LEU A 65 6.93 19.24 3.78
C LEU A 65 7.05 18.51 5.13
N ARG A 66 6.56 17.27 5.27
CA ARG A 66 6.76 16.43 6.47
C ARG A 66 7.96 15.48 6.37
N ALA A 67 8.81 15.59 5.35
CA ALA A 67 10.09 14.90 5.33
C ALA A 67 10.90 15.29 6.58
N SER A 68 11.30 14.29 7.36
CA SER A 68 12.01 14.46 8.65
C SER A 68 13.51 14.18 8.52
N ASN A 69 13.89 13.22 7.68
CA ASN A 69 15.24 12.70 7.57
C ASN A 69 15.52 12.32 6.10
N PRO A 70 15.87 13.30 5.25
CA PRO A 70 16.30 14.66 5.56
C PRO A 70 15.07 15.58 5.68
N SER A 71 15.21 16.75 6.31
CA SER A 71 14.13 17.72 6.33
C SER A 71 13.87 18.27 4.93
N VAL A 72 12.71 18.90 4.67
CA VAL A 72 12.55 19.60 3.38
C VAL A 72 13.56 20.72 3.21
N ALA A 73 13.96 21.39 4.29
CA ALA A 73 15.03 22.37 4.22
C ALA A 73 16.31 21.74 3.67
N ASP A 74 16.70 20.57 4.15
CA ASP A 74 17.87 19.84 3.64
C ASP A 74 17.67 19.37 2.18
N LEU A 75 16.45 18.95 1.80
CA LEU A 75 16.16 18.55 0.42
C LEU A 75 16.31 19.71 -0.54
N VAL A 76 15.70 20.85 -0.24
CA VAL A 76 15.68 22.05 -1.10
C VAL A 76 17.02 22.79 -1.05
N LEU A 77 17.68 22.84 0.10
CA LEU A 77 18.92 23.59 0.27
C LEU A 77 20.17 22.78 -0.10
N ASP A 78 20.13 21.44 -0.13
CA ASP A 78 21.34 20.63 -0.32
C ASP A 78 21.24 19.49 -1.34
N ILE A 79 20.06 18.95 -1.62
CA ILE A 79 19.93 17.74 -2.46
C ILE A 79 19.35 18.08 -3.84
N LEU A 80 18.38 18.99 -3.89
CA LEU A 80 17.57 19.33 -5.06
C LEU A 80 17.65 20.83 -5.32
N SER A 81 17.57 21.26 -6.58
CA SER A 81 17.33 22.67 -6.94
C SER A 81 15.87 22.81 -7.32
N VAL A 82 15.03 23.25 -6.38
CA VAL A 82 13.61 23.47 -6.65
C VAL A 82 13.45 24.87 -7.24
N ASP A 83 13.51 24.94 -8.57
CA ASP A 83 13.58 26.20 -9.31
C ASP A 83 12.18 26.81 -9.54
N TYR A 84 11.14 25.99 -9.45
CA TYR A 84 9.75 26.41 -9.49
C TYR A 84 8.86 25.50 -8.62
N HIS A 85 8.04 26.09 -7.76
CA HIS A 85 7.02 25.41 -6.96
C HIS A 85 6.04 26.45 -6.39
N GLU A 86 4.79 26.44 -6.85
CA GLU A 86 3.82 27.52 -6.60
C GLU A 86 3.52 27.75 -5.10
N THR A 87 3.40 26.68 -4.32
CA THR A 87 3.15 26.79 -2.87
C THR A 87 4.28 27.45 -2.05
N ILE A 88 5.56 27.25 -2.39
CA ILE A 88 6.70 27.65 -1.52
C ILE A 88 7.64 28.71 -2.12
N MET A 89 7.50 29.05 -3.40
CA MET A 89 8.38 30.02 -4.05
C MET A 89 8.08 31.46 -3.63
N ALA A 90 9.12 32.30 -3.57
CA ALA A 90 8.97 33.72 -3.24
C ALA A 90 8.40 34.56 -4.39
N ALA A 91 8.67 34.18 -5.64
CA ALA A 91 8.23 34.91 -6.82
C ALA A 91 6.76 34.58 -7.16
N ALA A 92 6.04 35.55 -7.73
CA ALA A 92 4.64 35.40 -8.15
C ALA A 92 4.43 36.00 -9.54
N GLY A 93 3.28 35.71 -10.18
CA GLY A 93 2.93 36.27 -11.48
C GLY A 93 4.00 36.04 -12.54
N HIS A 94 4.37 37.10 -13.27
CA HIS A 94 5.35 37.00 -14.36
C HIS A 94 6.76 36.58 -13.90
N GLN A 95 7.15 36.92 -12.66
CA GLN A 95 8.43 36.50 -12.12
C GLN A 95 8.48 34.98 -11.90
N ALA A 96 7.35 34.40 -11.48
CA ALA A 96 7.23 32.95 -11.32
C ALA A 96 7.30 32.23 -12.67
N GLU A 97 6.56 32.73 -13.66
CA GLU A 97 6.59 32.19 -15.04
C GLU A 97 7.99 32.27 -15.64
N ALA A 98 8.70 33.39 -15.47
CA ALA A 98 10.06 33.56 -15.97
C ALA A 98 11.06 32.56 -15.35
N ALA A 99 10.91 32.24 -14.06
CA ALA A 99 11.76 31.26 -13.37
C ALA A 99 11.54 29.83 -13.92
N LYS A 100 10.27 29.45 -14.12
CA LYS A 100 9.90 28.18 -14.77
C LYS A 100 10.45 28.10 -16.19
N ASP A 101 10.17 29.11 -17.01
CA ASP A 101 10.54 29.11 -18.42
C ASP A 101 12.07 29.09 -18.62
N ALA A 102 12.82 29.79 -17.77
CA ALA A 102 14.29 29.74 -17.78
C ALA A 102 14.82 28.34 -17.46
N THR A 103 14.18 27.64 -16.51
CA THR A 103 14.53 26.27 -16.14
C THR A 103 14.25 25.29 -17.28
N VAL A 104 13.05 25.36 -17.86
CA VAL A 104 12.64 24.51 -18.98
C VAL A 104 13.53 24.74 -20.20
N ALA A 105 13.88 26.00 -20.51
CA ALA A 105 14.76 26.33 -21.63
C ALA A 105 16.19 25.80 -21.46
N ALA A 106 16.69 25.69 -20.22
CA ALA A 106 18.00 25.11 -19.93
C ALA A 106 18.03 23.58 -20.14
N GLY A 107 16.89 22.90 -19.93
CA GLY A 107 16.75 21.45 -20.07
C GLY A 107 17.52 20.65 -19.01
N GLY A 108 17.34 19.32 -19.02
CA GLY A 108 17.97 18.44 -18.04
C GLY A 108 17.34 18.52 -16.64
N HIS A 109 16.16 19.11 -16.52
CA HIS A 109 15.37 19.20 -15.30
C HIS A 109 14.45 17.98 -15.12
N PHE A 110 13.99 17.77 -13.90
CA PHE A 110 12.85 16.91 -13.60
C PHE A 110 11.58 17.75 -13.56
N VAL A 111 10.49 17.18 -14.06
CA VAL A 111 9.15 17.76 -13.88
C VAL A 111 8.45 16.95 -12.81
N VAL A 112 8.14 17.58 -11.68
CA VAL A 112 7.29 16.98 -10.66
C VAL A 112 5.87 17.45 -10.90
N VAL A 113 4.92 16.51 -10.94
CA VAL A 113 3.51 16.84 -11.15
C VAL A 113 2.70 16.40 -9.95
N GLU A 114 2.03 17.37 -9.34
CA GLU A 114 0.97 17.17 -8.37
C GLU A 114 -0.39 17.52 -9.00
N GLY A 115 -1.40 16.71 -8.71
CA GLY A 115 -2.75 16.92 -9.24
C GLY A 115 -3.01 16.28 -10.60
N SER A 116 -4.29 16.09 -10.90
CA SER A 116 -4.73 15.51 -12.18
C SER A 116 -4.78 16.56 -13.29
N ILE A 117 -4.77 16.11 -14.55
CA ILE A 117 -4.81 17.00 -15.71
C ILE A 117 -6.25 17.06 -16.27
N PRO A 118 -7.01 18.15 -16.08
CA PRO A 118 -8.34 18.28 -16.66
C PRO A 118 -8.27 18.57 -18.16
N ARG A 119 -9.03 17.81 -18.95
CA ARG A 119 -9.14 18.03 -20.41
C ARG A 119 -10.50 18.59 -20.85
N GLY A 120 -11.49 18.59 -19.96
CA GLY A 120 -12.82 19.10 -20.26
C GLY A 120 -12.81 20.60 -20.55
N GLN A 121 -13.79 21.08 -21.32
CA GLN A 121 -13.90 22.48 -21.75
C GLN A 121 -12.60 23.02 -22.36
N ASN A 122 -11.94 22.21 -23.21
CA ASN A 122 -10.65 22.53 -23.82
C ASN A 122 -9.56 22.91 -22.80
N GLY A 123 -9.56 22.29 -21.61
CA GLY A 123 -8.58 22.52 -20.55
C GLY A 123 -8.89 23.72 -19.63
N ALA A 124 -10.05 24.36 -19.78
CA ALA A 124 -10.39 25.57 -19.01
C ALA A 124 -10.60 25.32 -17.50
N TYR A 125 -10.75 24.08 -17.05
CA TYR A 125 -10.95 23.75 -15.63
C TYR A 125 -9.70 23.88 -14.75
N CYS A 126 -8.52 24.09 -15.33
CA CYS A 126 -7.31 24.46 -14.60
C CYS A 126 -6.42 25.29 -15.52
N THR A 127 -6.31 26.58 -15.20
CA THR A 127 -5.49 27.53 -15.95
C THR A 127 -4.58 28.32 -15.01
N ILE A 128 -3.31 28.44 -15.39
CA ILE A 128 -2.27 29.15 -14.63
C ILE A 128 -1.57 30.06 -15.64
N GLY A 129 -1.44 31.35 -15.31
CA GLY A 129 -0.86 32.34 -16.22
C GLY A 129 -1.57 32.44 -17.59
N GLY A 130 -2.85 32.07 -17.67
CA GLY A 130 -3.63 32.04 -18.91
C GLY A 130 -3.41 30.82 -19.81
N LYS A 131 -2.60 29.83 -19.38
CA LYS A 131 -2.38 28.56 -20.08
C LYS A 131 -3.11 27.43 -19.36
N SER A 132 -3.64 26.47 -20.11
CA SER A 132 -4.22 25.25 -19.53
C SER A 132 -3.14 24.35 -18.93
N ALA A 133 -3.51 23.55 -17.93
CA ALA A 133 -2.63 22.52 -17.37
C ALA A 133 -2.02 21.59 -18.44
N VAL A 134 -2.79 21.27 -19.49
CA VAL A 134 -2.31 20.47 -20.64
C VAL A 134 -1.15 21.17 -21.35
N GLN A 135 -1.30 22.47 -21.66
CA GLN A 135 -0.25 23.24 -22.33
C GLN A 135 1.00 23.36 -21.46
N ILE A 136 0.84 23.72 -20.19
CA ILE A 136 1.95 23.88 -19.25
C ILE A 136 2.73 22.57 -19.11
N LEU A 137 2.02 21.44 -18.97
CA LEU A 137 2.65 20.13 -18.86
C LEU A 137 3.42 19.75 -20.13
N GLN A 138 2.86 20.02 -21.32
CA GLN A 138 3.53 19.76 -22.60
C GLN A 138 4.80 20.61 -22.77
N GLU A 139 4.74 21.89 -22.42
CA GLU A 139 5.88 22.80 -22.46
C GLU A 139 6.97 22.35 -21.47
N ALA A 140 6.60 22.06 -20.21
CA ALA A 140 7.54 21.67 -19.17
C ALA A 140 8.21 20.31 -19.43
N ALA A 141 7.54 19.40 -20.13
CA ALA A 141 8.09 18.09 -20.48
C ALA A 141 9.22 18.15 -21.53
N VAL A 142 9.35 19.25 -22.28
CA VAL A 142 10.41 19.41 -23.29
C VAL A 142 11.76 19.47 -22.59
N GLY A 143 12.68 18.57 -22.98
CA GLY A 143 14.03 18.52 -22.43
C GLY A 143 14.13 17.97 -21.01
N ALA A 144 13.02 17.49 -20.43
CA ALA A 144 13.01 16.89 -19.10
C ALA A 144 13.71 15.52 -19.08
N VAL A 145 14.46 15.25 -18.00
CA VAL A 145 15.08 13.94 -17.73
C VAL A 145 14.02 12.88 -17.47
N ALA A 146 13.04 13.24 -16.64
CA ALA A 146 11.89 12.40 -16.31
C ALA A 146 10.77 13.27 -15.73
N ILE A 147 9.55 12.73 -15.78
CA ILE A 147 8.40 13.24 -15.06
C ILE A 147 8.15 12.35 -13.84
N ILE A 148 8.03 12.97 -12.67
CA ILE A 148 7.73 12.31 -11.40
C ILE A 148 6.32 12.72 -10.97
N ASN A 149 5.37 11.80 -11.11
CA ASN A 149 4.01 12.02 -10.66
C ASN A 149 3.93 11.75 -9.16
N VAL A 150 3.72 12.80 -8.37
CA VAL A 150 3.57 12.70 -6.93
C VAL A 150 2.09 12.66 -6.59
N GLY A 151 1.65 11.49 -6.10
CA GLY A 151 0.28 11.23 -5.68
C GLY A 151 -0.58 10.54 -6.74
N THR A 152 -1.72 10.03 -6.28
CA THR A 152 -2.68 9.29 -7.12
C THR A 152 -3.37 10.18 -8.17
N CYS A 153 -3.48 11.48 -7.91
CA CYS A 153 -4.07 12.45 -8.85
C CYS A 153 -3.26 12.55 -10.14
N SER A 154 -1.95 12.82 -10.06
CA SER A 154 -1.10 12.92 -11.25
C SER A 154 -0.79 11.54 -11.86
N SER A 155 -0.69 10.50 -11.04
CA SER A 155 -0.45 9.13 -11.51
C SER A 155 -1.63 8.56 -12.32
N PHE A 156 -2.86 8.68 -11.79
CA PHE A 156 -4.03 7.93 -12.30
C PHE A 156 -5.31 8.76 -12.46
N GLY A 157 -5.29 10.05 -12.10
CA GLY A 157 -6.45 10.95 -12.15
C GLY A 157 -7.08 11.24 -10.79
N GLY A 158 -6.89 10.38 -9.79
CA GLY A 158 -7.29 10.63 -8.38
C GLY A 158 -8.78 10.89 -8.16
N ILE A 159 -9.09 11.68 -7.13
CA ILE A 159 -10.49 12.02 -6.79
C ILE A 159 -11.21 12.81 -7.88
N PRO A 160 -10.57 13.76 -8.63
CA PRO A 160 -11.26 14.46 -9.71
C PRO A 160 -11.69 13.53 -10.86
N ALA A 161 -10.98 12.41 -11.05
CA ALA A 161 -11.30 11.42 -12.07
C ALA A 161 -12.32 10.36 -11.63
N ALA A 162 -12.69 10.32 -10.35
CA ALA A 162 -13.75 9.42 -9.85
C ALA A 162 -15.09 9.75 -10.50
N SER A 163 -15.98 8.77 -10.61
CA SER A 163 -17.30 8.94 -11.22
C SER A 163 -18.07 10.12 -10.59
N PRO A 164 -18.63 11.06 -11.38
CA PRO A 164 -18.80 11.03 -12.84
C PRO A 164 -17.70 11.77 -13.66
N ASN A 165 -16.57 12.15 -13.06
CA ASN A 165 -15.44 12.86 -13.69
C ASN A 165 -15.87 14.14 -14.48
N PRO A 166 -16.39 15.17 -13.79
CA PRO A 166 -16.96 16.35 -14.43
C PRO A 166 -15.93 17.21 -15.20
N THR A 167 -14.65 17.12 -14.85
CA THR A 167 -13.57 17.90 -15.47
C THR A 167 -12.83 17.15 -16.58
N ALA A 168 -13.22 15.90 -16.84
CA ALA A 168 -12.48 14.94 -17.67
C ALA A 168 -10.99 14.87 -17.26
N ALA A 169 -10.76 14.83 -15.95
CA ALA A 169 -9.45 14.66 -15.32
C ALA A 169 -8.84 13.31 -15.70
N VAL A 170 -7.53 13.33 -15.97
CA VAL A 170 -6.71 12.16 -16.29
C VAL A 170 -5.36 12.24 -15.59
N GLY A 171 -4.66 11.10 -15.48
CA GLY A 171 -3.25 11.08 -15.11
C GLY A 171 -2.33 11.59 -16.23
N VAL A 172 -1.10 11.92 -15.88
CA VAL A 172 -0.12 12.55 -16.80
C VAL A 172 0.19 11.70 -18.03
N SER A 173 0.22 10.37 -17.89
CA SER A 173 0.51 9.46 -19.01
C SER A 173 -0.54 9.47 -20.12
N ALA A 174 -1.72 10.05 -19.88
CA ALA A 174 -2.75 10.24 -20.90
C ALA A 174 -2.54 11.53 -21.72
N VAL A 175 -1.59 12.38 -21.33
CA VAL A 175 -1.27 13.66 -21.97
C VAL A 175 0.16 13.66 -22.53
N ILE A 176 1.10 13.06 -21.81
CA ILE A 176 2.52 13.02 -22.18
C ILE A 176 2.98 11.61 -22.56
N SER A 177 3.76 11.54 -23.62
CA SER A 177 4.49 10.35 -24.08
C SER A 177 5.92 10.72 -24.47
N GLY A 178 6.80 9.74 -24.61
CA GLY A 178 8.19 9.95 -25.05
C GLY A 178 9.18 10.42 -23.97
N VAL A 179 8.71 10.84 -22.80
CA VAL A 179 9.53 11.16 -21.62
C VAL A 179 9.36 10.05 -20.57
N PRO A 180 10.43 9.59 -19.88
CA PRO A 180 10.28 8.65 -18.78
C PRO A 180 9.32 9.18 -17.71
N ILE A 181 8.37 8.36 -17.28
CA ILE A 181 7.37 8.71 -16.26
C ILE A 181 7.50 7.74 -15.08
N ILE A 182 7.61 8.28 -13.88
CA ILE A 182 7.58 7.55 -12.61
C ILE A 182 6.32 7.93 -11.85
N ASN A 183 5.56 6.94 -11.41
CA ASN A 183 4.37 7.13 -10.59
C ASN A 183 4.69 6.85 -9.12
N LEU A 184 4.46 7.84 -8.26
CA LEU A 184 4.50 7.71 -6.80
C LEU A 184 3.08 7.85 -6.24
N PRO A 185 2.17 6.91 -6.49
CA PRO A 185 0.78 7.03 -6.06
C PRO A 185 0.64 6.89 -4.55
N GLY A 186 -0.48 7.40 -4.06
CA GLY A 186 -0.79 7.62 -2.65
C GLY A 186 -1.64 8.88 -2.53
N CYS A 187 -2.46 8.96 -1.48
CA CYS A 187 -3.27 10.15 -1.19
C CYS A 187 -3.03 10.59 0.26
N PRO A 188 -1.87 11.21 0.57
CA PRO A 188 -0.83 11.67 -0.37
C PRO A 188 0.26 10.61 -0.67
N ALA A 189 1.25 10.96 -1.48
CA ALA A 189 2.49 10.19 -1.65
C ALA A 189 3.37 10.29 -0.39
N ASN A 190 4.09 9.21 -0.04
CA ASN A 190 4.93 9.20 1.15
C ASN A 190 6.24 9.99 0.93
N ALA A 191 6.56 10.92 1.84
CA ALA A 191 7.73 11.80 1.75
C ALA A 191 9.07 11.03 1.59
N ALA A 192 9.22 9.89 2.26
CA ALA A 192 10.42 9.07 2.15
C ALA A 192 10.55 8.45 0.75
N ASN A 193 9.44 8.06 0.12
CA ASN A 193 9.45 7.49 -1.23
C ASN A 193 9.78 8.56 -2.29
N ILE A 194 9.27 9.79 -2.13
CA ILE A 194 9.63 10.94 -2.98
C ILE A 194 11.14 11.17 -2.90
N THR A 195 11.67 11.31 -1.68
CA THR A 195 13.10 11.54 -1.45
C THR A 195 13.96 10.40 -2.00
N ALA A 196 13.60 9.16 -1.69
CA ALA A 196 14.33 7.98 -2.13
C ALA A 196 14.42 7.88 -3.65
N THR A 197 13.39 8.32 -4.38
CA THR A 197 13.40 8.34 -5.86
C THR A 197 14.51 9.22 -6.42
N PHE A 198 14.67 10.44 -5.90
CA PHE A 198 15.75 11.33 -6.34
C PHE A 198 17.12 10.85 -5.86
N VAL A 199 17.22 10.39 -4.62
CA VAL A 199 18.46 9.81 -4.08
C VAL A 199 18.93 8.64 -4.92
N HIS A 200 18.02 7.75 -5.33
CA HIS A 200 18.35 6.63 -6.20
C HIS A 200 18.99 7.14 -7.50
N TYR A 201 18.37 8.11 -8.15
CA TYR A 201 18.92 8.71 -9.37
C TYR A 201 20.31 9.32 -9.13
N LEU A 202 20.50 10.08 -8.05
CA LEU A 202 21.80 10.68 -7.73
C LEU A 202 22.86 9.63 -7.42
N THR A 203 22.48 8.54 -6.76
CA THR A 203 23.40 7.48 -6.33
C THR A 203 23.83 6.60 -7.50
N PHE A 204 22.93 6.30 -8.43
CA PHE A 204 23.14 5.31 -9.49
C PHE A 204 23.22 5.89 -10.90
N GLY A 205 22.91 7.18 -11.08
CA GLY A 205 22.82 7.81 -12.40
C GLY A 205 21.67 7.29 -13.26
N ALA A 206 20.70 6.57 -12.65
CA ALA A 206 19.61 5.90 -13.35
C ALA A 206 18.31 5.95 -12.54
N LEU A 207 17.19 5.98 -13.25
CA LEU A 207 15.85 5.88 -12.65
C LEU A 207 15.64 4.50 -12.01
N PRO A 208 14.85 4.38 -10.92
CA PRO A 208 14.59 3.11 -10.27
C PRO A 208 13.83 2.14 -11.19
N ALA A 209 13.99 0.84 -10.93
CA ALA A 209 13.17 -0.19 -11.59
C ALA A 209 11.70 0.00 -11.23
N LEU A 210 10.81 -0.13 -12.23
CA LEU A 210 9.39 0.14 -12.11
C LEU A 210 8.55 -1.13 -12.36
N ASP A 211 7.34 -1.17 -11.79
CA ASP A 211 6.32 -2.15 -12.15
C ASP A 211 5.53 -1.74 -13.43
N SER A 212 4.49 -2.51 -13.77
CA SER A 212 3.65 -2.25 -14.94
C SER A 212 2.87 -0.93 -14.86
N GLU A 213 2.63 -0.42 -13.65
CA GLU A 213 1.97 0.86 -13.39
C GLU A 213 2.98 2.01 -13.26
N ARG A 214 4.25 1.77 -13.66
CA ARG A 214 5.38 2.72 -13.58
C ARG A 214 5.72 3.14 -12.16
N ARG A 215 5.43 2.29 -11.16
CA ARG A 215 5.71 2.56 -9.76
C ARG A 215 7.06 1.97 -9.34
N PRO A 216 7.91 2.67 -8.58
CA PRO A 216 9.19 2.12 -8.14
C PRO A 216 9.04 0.86 -7.29
N LEU A 217 9.75 -0.22 -7.67
CA LEU A 217 9.63 -1.51 -7.01
C LEU A 217 10.03 -1.48 -5.53
N PHE A 218 10.94 -0.58 -5.12
CA PHE A 218 11.32 -0.44 -3.72
C PHE A 218 10.15 0.04 -2.83
N ALA A 219 9.20 0.79 -3.39
CA ALA A 219 8.06 1.36 -2.66
C ALA A 219 6.74 0.62 -2.92
N TYR A 220 6.58 0.04 -4.10
CA TYR A 220 5.32 -0.54 -4.58
C TYR A 220 5.47 -2.00 -5.04
N GLY A 221 6.62 -2.65 -4.83
CA GLY A 221 6.87 -4.02 -5.27
C GLY A 221 6.15 -5.11 -4.43
N ALA A 222 5.57 -4.75 -3.29
CA ALA A 222 4.86 -5.66 -2.40
C ALA A 222 3.50 -5.10 -1.98
N ARG A 223 2.55 -6.01 -1.74
CA ARG A 223 1.24 -5.64 -1.20
C ARG A 223 1.36 -5.31 0.29
N ILE A 224 0.56 -4.36 0.77
CA ILE A 224 0.46 -4.01 2.18
C ILE A 224 0.18 -5.27 3.03
N HIS A 225 -0.69 -6.16 2.55
CA HIS A 225 -1.08 -7.35 3.29
C HIS A 225 0.04 -8.38 3.48
N ASP A 226 1.01 -8.41 2.57
CA ASP A 226 2.12 -9.38 2.64
C ASP A 226 3.12 -9.03 3.74
N ASN A 227 3.20 -7.75 4.12
CA ASN A 227 4.09 -7.24 5.17
C ASN A 227 3.32 -6.72 6.40
N CYS A 228 2.01 -6.98 6.50
CA CYS A 228 1.19 -6.44 7.58
C CYS A 228 1.48 -7.17 8.91
N PRO A 229 1.79 -6.47 10.02
CA PRO A 229 1.98 -7.09 11.33
C PRO A 229 0.73 -7.84 11.84
N ARG A 230 -0.48 -7.45 11.40
CA ARG A 230 -1.74 -8.13 11.74
C ARG A 230 -2.00 -9.39 10.88
N ARG A 231 -1.05 -9.82 10.05
CA ARG A 231 -1.23 -10.97 9.15
C ARG A 231 -1.48 -12.28 9.91
N GLY A 232 -0.78 -12.50 11.03
CA GLY A 232 -1.04 -13.68 11.88
C GLY A 232 -2.50 -13.77 12.36
N HIS A 233 -3.13 -12.62 12.68
CA HIS A 233 -4.54 -12.59 13.04
C HIS A 233 -5.46 -12.92 11.85
N PHE A 234 -5.11 -12.44 10.64
CA PHE A 234 -5.85 -12.81 9.43
C PHE A 234 -5.81 -14.33 9.21
N ASP A 235 -4.62 -14.91 9.28
CA ASP A 235 -4.41 -16.35 9.06
C ASP A 235 -5.07 -17.20 10.16
N ALA A 236 -5.22 -16.66 11.38
CA ALA A 236 -5.90 -17.32 12.51
C ALA A 236 -7.43 -17.10 12.53
N GLY A 237 -8.01 -16.40 11.57
CA GLY A 237 -9.45 -16.09 11.56
C GLY A 237 -9.89 -15.07 12.64
N GLN A 238 -8.93 -14.34 13.22
CA GLN A 238 -9.16 -13.34 14.26
C GLN A 238 -9.41 -11.97 13.61
N PHE A 239 -10.68 -11.61 13.53
CA PHE A 239 -11.13 -10.40 12.85
C PHE A 239 -11.86 -9.46 13.78
N VAL A 240 -11.61 -8.16 13.59
CA VAL A 240 -12.49 -7.11 14.10
C VAL A 240 -13.82 -7.22 13.39
N SER A 241 -14.91 -7.19 14.15
CA SER A 241 -16.28 -7.27 13.62
C SER A 241 -17.03 -5.95 13.80
N GLU A 242 -16.71 -5.19 14.86
CA GLU A 242 -17.26 -3.87 15.13
C GLU A 242 -16.18 -2.91 15.67
N TRP A 243 -16.36 -1.61 15.42
CA TRP A 243 -15.41 -0.61 15.91
C TRP A 243 -15.42 -0.55 17.44
N GLY A 244 -14.31 -0.94 18.05
CA GLY A 244 -14.11 -0.88 19.50
C GLY A 244 -14.41 -2.20 20.21
N ASP A 245 -14.75 -3.26 19.47
CA ASP A 245 -14.86 -4.61 20.03
C ASP A 245 -13.52 -5.11 20.61
N GLU A 246 -13.57 -6.25 21.30
CA GLU A 246 -12.39 -6.85 21.92
C GLU A 246 -11.28 -7.13 20.89
N GLY A 247 -11.65 -7.55 19.68
CA GLY A 247 -10.69 -7.76 18.59
C GLY A 247 -10.02 -6.45 18.16
N HIS A 248 -10.76 -5.35 18.09
CA HIS A 248 -10.25 -4.04 17.73
C HIS A 248 -9.24 -3.56 18.78
N GLN A 249 -9.59 -3.67 20.06
CA GLN A 249 -8.72 -3.32 21.19
C GLN A 249 -7.44 -4.18 21.24
N LYS A 250 -7.54 -5.45 20.81
CA LYS A 250 -6.40 -6.38 20.73
C LYS A 250 -5.61 -6.31 19.42
N GLY A 251 -5.97 -5.42 18.49
CA GLY A 251 -5.24 -5.25 17.22
C GLY A 251 -5.47 -6.37 16.21
N TRP A 252 -6.62 -7.05 16.23
CA TRP A 252 -6.97 -8.10 15.27
C TRP A 252 -7.13 -7.58 13.84
N CYS A 253 -7.27 -8.50 12.89
CA CYS A 253 -7.29 -8.16 11.48
C CYS A 253 -8.55 -7.36 11.09
N LEU A 254 -8.34 -6.30 10.29
CA LEU A 254 -9.38 -5.38 9.82
C LEU A 254 -10.03 -5.81 8.50
N TYR A 255 -9.79 -7.04 8.02
CA TYR A 255 -10.33 -7.51 6.74
C TYR A 255 -11.87 -7.45 6.71
N ARG A 256 -12.53 -7.88 7.80
CA ARG A 256 -14.00 -7.80 7.90
C ARG A 256 -14.54 -6.37 7.97
N MET A 257 -13.70 -5.42 8.36
CA MET A 257 -13.99 -3.98 8.34
C MET A 257 -13.71 -3.33 6.98
N GLY A 258 -13.40 -4.13 5.95
CA GLY A 258 -13.23 -3.66 4.57
C GLY A 258 -11.80 -3.31 4.16
N CYS A 259 -10.79 -3.69 4.95
CA CYS A 259 -9.39 -3.41 4.61
C CYS A 259 -9.01 -3.90 3.21
N LYS A 260 -8.50 -2.98 2.38
CA LYS A 260 -8.09 -3.19 0.98
C LYS A 260 -6.63 -3.56 0.80
N GLY A 261 -5.88 -3.65 1.89
CA GLY A 261 -4.46 -4.04 1.89
C GLY A 261 -4.11 -5.30 1.07
N PRO A 262 -4.99 -6.32 0.95
CA PRO A 262 -4.73 -7.49 0.08
C PRO A 262 -4.63 -7.20 -1.42
N GLN A 263 -5.09 -6.03 -1.88
CA GLN A 263 -5.03 -5.59 -3.27
C GLN A 263 -4.31 -4.24 -3.43
N THR A 264 -3.60 -3.77 -2.40
CA THR A 264 -2.89 -2.48 -2.42
C THR A 264 -1.40 -2.68 -2.29
N PHE A 265 -0.65 -2.16 -3.25
CA PHE A 265 0.80 -2.11 -3.30
C PHE A 265 1.28 -0.79 -2.69
N HIS A 266 1.98 -0.89 -1.57
CA HIS A 266 2.66 0.23 -0.91
C HIS A 266 3.50 -0.30 0.26
N ASN A 267 4.63 0.34 0.52
CA ASN A 267 5.51 0.09 1.67
C ASN A 267 5.02 0.74 2.98
N CYS A 268 3.72 1.08 3.13
CA CYS A 268 3.14 1.61 4.37
C CYS A 268 3.48 0.79 5.63
N PRO A 269 3.43 -0.57 5.63
CA PRO A 269 3.73 -1.33 6.84
C PRO A 269 5.22 -1.26 7.25
N THR A 270 6.13 -0.94 6.32
CA THR A 270 7.57 -0.93 6.58
C THR A 270 8.10 0.48 6.84
N VAL A 271 7.74 1.45 5.98
CA VAL A 271 8.17 2.85 6.11
C VAL A 271 7.26 3.65 7.04
N GLN A 272 5.97 3.30 7.09
CA GLN A 272 4.92 4.01 7.82
C GLN A 272 4.85 5.50 7.44
N TRP A 273 4.25 6.32 8.29
CA TRP A 273 4.02 7.76 8.08
C TRP A 273 4.58 8.57 9.25
N ASN A 274 5.00 9.80 8.95
CA ASN A 274 5.49 10.77 9.93
C ASN A 274 6.68 10.22 10.73
N ASP A 275 7.82 9.99 10.07
CA ASP A 275 9.04 9.46 10.68
C ASP A 275 8.85 8.09 11.36
N GLY A 276 8.09 7.20 10.73
CA GLY A 276 7.84 5.88 11.28
C GLY A 276 6.85 5.84 12.44
N THR A 277 6.14 6.94 12.73
CA THR A 277 5.25 7.06 13.89
C THR A 277 4.08 6.08 13.82
N ASN A 278 3.32 6.08 12.71
CA ASN A 278 2.19 5.17 12.54
C ASN A 278 1.75 5.09 11.07
N TRP A 279 0.70 4.33 10.79
CA TRP A 279 0.09 4.15 9.48
C TRP A 279 -1.37 3.69 9.65
N PRO A 280 -2.22 3.68 8.61
CA PRO A 280 -3.67 3.47 8.78
C PRO A 280 -4.05 2.22 9.59
N ILE A 281 -3.47 1.07 9.28
CA ILE A 281 -3.76 -0.20 9.98
C ILE A 281 -3.14 -0.22 11.38
N GLY A 282 -1.97 0.41 11.56
CA GLY A 282 -1.39 0.59 12.89
C GLY A 282 -2.30 1.42 13.81
N ALA A 283 -2.97 2.43 13.25
CA ALA A 283 -3.95 3.28 13.94
C ALA A 283 -5.35 2.64 14.11
N GLY A 284 -5.56 1.41 13.61
CA GLY A 284 -6.84 0.69 13.76
C GLY A 284 -7.82 0.82 12.60
N HIS A 285 -7.49 1.56 11.53
CA HIS A 285 -8.35 1.69 10.36
C HIS A 285 -7.86 0.85 9.17
N GLY A 286 -8.78 0.20 8.45
CA GLY A 286 -8.44 -0.57 7.25
C GLY A 286 -7.80 0.29 6.16
N CYS A 287 -6.88 -0.28 5.39
CA CYS A 287 -6.38 0.37 4.17
C CYS A 287 -7.56 0.60 3.21
N VAL A 288 -7.60 1.76 2.54
CA VAL A 288 -8.62 2.11 1.53
C VAL A 288 -8.15 1.90 0.09
N GLY A 289 -6.88 1.56 -0.11
CA GLY A 289 -6.30 1.34 -1.43
C GLY A 289 -5.84 2.59 -2.16
N CYS A 290 -5.49 3.65 -1.43
CA CYS A 290 -5.25 4.98 -2.00
C CYS A 290 -4.13 5.07 -3.05
N SER A 291 -3.24 4.07 -3.15
CA SER A 291 -2.16 4.00 -4.15
C SER A 291 -2.50 3.18 -5.40
N GLU A 292 -3.72 2.65 -5.49
CA GLU A 292 -4.17 1.89 -6.67
C GLU A 292 -4.92 2.78 -7.68
N PRO A 293 -4.86 2.43 -8.98
CA PRO A 293 -5.68 3.06 -9.99
C PRO A 293 -7.17 3.01 -9.64
N ASN A 294 -7.89 4.12 -9.86
CA ASN A 294 -9.36 4.22 -9.70
C ASN A 294 -9.90 3.71 -8.34
N PHE A 295 -9.11 3.78 -7.26
CA PHE A 295 -9.51 3.19 -5.99
C PHE A 295 -10.81 3.77 -5.42
N TRP A 296 -11.15 5.03 -5.70
CA TRP A 296 -12.40 5.64 -5.29
C TRP A 296 -13.63 4.87 -5.76
N ASP A 297 -13.61 4.38 -7.00
CA ASP A 297 -14.74 3.66 -7.59
C ASP A 297 -14.57 2.14 -7.44
N GLN A 298 -13.35 1.61 -7.52
CA GLN A 298 -13.08 0.17 -7.49
C GLN A 298 -13.01 -0.42 -6.08
N MET A 299 -12.61 0.38 -5.09
CA MET A 299 -12.49 -0.05 -3.70
C MET A 299 -13.66 0.41 -2.83
N SER A 300 -14.59 1.21 -3.38
CA SER A 300 -15.81 1.57 -2.69
C SER A 300 -16.90 0.48 -2.82
N PRO A 301 -17.73 0.27 -1.78
CA PRO A 301 -17.67 0.90 -0.46
C PRO A 301 -16.43 0.46 0.34
N PHE A 302 -15.72 1.42 0.97
CA PHE A 302 -14.47 1.12 1.67
C PHE A 302 -14.64 0.11 2.81
N TYR A 303 -15.80 0.06 3.45
CA TYR A 303 -16.09 -0.87 4.54
C TYR A 303 -16.61 -2.25 4.08
N ALA A 304 -16.84 -2.44 2.78
CA ALA A 304 -17.18 -3.74 2.23
C ALA A 304 -15.93 -4.62 2.08
N ARG A 305 -16.09 -5.93 2.28
CA ARG A 305 -14.98 -6.88 2.07
C ARG A 305 -14.61 -6.98 0.59
N LEU A 306 -13.33 -7.18 0.31
CA LEU A 306 -12.88 -7.55 -1.03
C LEU A 306 -13.41 -8.95 -1.39
N PRO A 307 -14.18 -9.11 -2.48
CA PRO A 307 -14.63 -10.41 -2.92
C PRO A 307 -13.41 -11.18 -3.44
N LYS A 308 -13.12 -12.35 -2.86
CA LYS A 308 -12.05 -13.28 -3.29
C LYS A 308 -10.62 -12.83 -2.94
N VAL A 309 -10.28 -12.76 -1.65
CA VAL A 309 -8.87 -12.74 -1.23
C VAL A 309 -8.34 -14.19 -1.23
N PRO A 310 -7.27 -14.53 -1.98
CA PRO A 310 -6.70 -15.87 -1.99
C PRO A 310 -6.11 -16.22 -0.62
N GLY A 311 -6.48 -17.40 -0.09
CA GLY A 311 -6.03 -17.92 1.20
C GLY A 311 -6.97 -19.03 1.67
N PHE A 312 -6.50 -19.90 2.56
CA PHE A 312 -7.39 -20.83 3.23
C PHE A 312 -8.36 -20.01 4.10
N GLY A 313 -9.64 -20.00 3.72
CA GLY A 313 -10.67 -19.42 4.56
C GLY A 313 -10.78 -20.23 5.84
N VAL A 314 -10.13 -19.77 6.92
CA VAL A 314 -10.35 -20.27 8.28
C VAL A 314 -11.71 -19.81 8.82
N GLU A 315 -12.64 -19.45 7.93
CA GLU A 315 -14.06 -19.27 8.23
C GLU A 315 -14.67 -20.58 8.78
N THR A 316 -14.02 -21.73 8.56
CA THR A 316 -14.16 -22.92 9.42
C THR A 316 -12.99 -22.96 10.40
N SER A 317 -13.17 -22.42 11.61
CA SER A 317 -12.15 -22.52 12.65
C SER A 317 -11.90 -24.00 13.01
N ALA A 318 -10.70 -24.32 13.47
CA ALA A 318 -10.42 -25.65 14.05
C ALA A 318 -11.45 -25.99 15.15
N ASP A 319 -11.96 -24.99 15.85
CA ASP A 319 -13.04 -25.12 16.82
C ASP A 319 -14.37 -25.53 16.18
N ALA A 320 -14.75 -24.95 15.04
CA ALA A 320 -15.98 -25.34 14.33
C ALA A 320 -15.90 -26.78 13.80
N ILE A 321 -14.75 -27.17 13.24
CA ILE A 321 -14.49 -28.56 12.81
C ILE A 321 -14.49 -29.49 14.02
N GLY A 322 -13.82 -29.10 15.11
CA GLY A 322 -13.76 -29.85 16.35
C GLY A 322 -15.14 -30.03 16.98
N LEU A 323 -15.96 -28.99 17.01
CA LEU A 323 -17.33 -29.01 17.54
C LEU A 323 -18.23 -29.89 16.69
N TRP A 324 -18.11 -29.81 15.35
CA TRP A 324 -18.85 -30.68 14.44
C TRP A 324 -18.46 -32.15 14.61
N LEU A 325 -17.16 -32.45 14.66
CA LEU A 325 -16.65 -33.81 14.87
C LEU A 325 -17.06 -34.36 16.23
N ALA A 326 -16.97 -33.56 17.29
CA ALA A 326 -17.39 -33.94 18.63
C ALA A 326 -18.91 -34.21 18.67
N GLY A 327 -19.71 -33.34 18.08
CA GLY A 327 -21.17 -33.49 17.98
C GLY A 327 -21.58 -34.74 17.19
N ALA A 328 -20.98 -34.97 16.03
CA ALA A 328 -21.22 -36.15 15.21
C ALA A 328 -20.84 -37.44 15.96
N THR A 329 -19.69 -37.44 16.65
CA THR A 329 -19.23 -38.57 17.45
C THR A 329 -20.19 -38.85 18.61
N ALA A 330 -20.59 -37.82 19.37
CA ALA A 330 -21.53 -37.97 20.47
C ALA A 330 -22.89 -38.52 20.00
N ALA A 331 -23.41 -38.03 18.87
CA ALA A 331 -24.66 -38.54 18.28
C ALA A 331 -24.55 -40.02 17.88
N ALA A 332 -23.42 -40.42 17.27
CA ALA A 332 -23.17 -41.81 16.90
C ALA A 332 -23.13 -42.73 18.13
N PHE A 333 -22.44 -42.33 19.21
CA PHE A 333 -22.42 -43.10 20.46
C PHE A 333 -23.79 -43.18 21.14
N ALA A 334 -24.55 -42.08 21.16
CA ALA A 334 -25.91 -42.07 21.71
C ALA A 334 -26.85 -43.00 20.93
N ALA A 335 -26.80 -42.96 19.59
CA ALA A 335 -27.56 -43.84 18.74
C ALA A 335 -27.18 -45.32 18.96
N HIS A 336 -25.88 -45.63 18.99
CA HIS A 336 -25.39 -46.99 19.25
C HIS A 336 -25.85 -47.51 20.63
N GLY A 337 -25.76 -46.67 21.67
CA GLY A 337 -26.23 -46.98 23.02
C GLY A 337 -27.74 -47.24 23.08
N GLY A 338 -28.54 -46.40 22.41
CA GLY A 338 -29.99 -46.57 22.32
C GLY A 338 -30.40 -47.86 21.60
N VAL A 339 -29.76 -48.17 20.47
CA VAL A 339 -29.98 -49.43 19.74
C VAL A 339 -29.65 -50.63 20.62
N LYS A 340 -28.52 -50.60 21.33
CA LYS A 340 -28.07 -51.70 22.20
C LYS A 340 -29.00 -51.90 23.41
N ALA A 341 -29.56 -50.83 23.97
CA ALA A 341 -30.54 -50.91 25.06
C ALA A 341 -31.88 -51.51 24.59
N LEU A 342 -32.32 -51.17 23.38
CA LEU A 342 -33.52 -51.75 22.76
C LEU A 342 -33.32 -53.24 22.43
N GLN A 343 -32.14 -53.62 21.93
CA GLN A 343 -31.80 -55.02 21.68
C GLN A 343 -31.79 -55.85 22.98
N ARG A 344 -31.18 -55.35 24.06
CA ARG A 344 -31.22 -56.02 25.38
C ARG A 344 -32.64 -56.19 25.93
N ARG A 345 -33.49 -55.16 25.82
CA ARG A 345 -34.91 -55.27 26.20
C ARG A 345 -35.70 -56.26 25.33
N GLY A 346 -35.28 -56.46 24.08
CA GLY A 346 -35.83 -57.47 23.17
C GLY A 346 -35.36 -58.89 23.51
N GLU A 347 -34.12 -59.05 23.99
CA GLU A 347 -33.57 -60.33 24.45
C GLU A 347 -34.16 -60.78 25.79
N GLU A 348 -34.36 -59.87 26.74
CA GLU A 348 -35.04 -60.16 28.03
C GLU A 348 -36.53 -60.53 27.86
N ARG A 349 -37.13 -60.25 26.69
CA ARG A 349 -38.53 -60.59 26.34
C ARG A 349 -38.69 -61.90 25.56
N LYS A 350 -37.62 -62.63 25.25
CA LYS A 350 -37.74 -63.98 24.65
C LYS A 350 -37.97 -65.03 25.76
N PRO A 351 -39.11 -65.74 25.79
CA PRO A 351 -39.28 -66.86 26.70
C PRO A 351 -38.32 -68.00 26.33
N ALA A 352 -37.74 -68.64 27.35
CA ALA A 352 -36.85 -69.79 27.20
C ALA A 352 -37.53 -70.89 26.37
N ARG A 353 -36.94 -71.23 25.22
CA ARG A 353 -37.39 -72.36 24.39
C ARG A 353 -36.78 -73.64 24.98
N GLY A 354 -37.65 -74.62 25.19
CA GLY A 354 -37.46 -75.85 25.99
C GLY A 354 -36.15 -76.62 25.80
N ARG A 355 -35.71 -77.19 26.93
CA ARG A 355 -34.80 -78.34 27.04
C ARG A 355 -35.25 -79.47 26.10
N ILE A 356 -34.32 -80.01 25.34
CA ILE A 356 -34.46 -81.32 24.69
C ILE A 356 -34.08 -82.36 25.75
N GLU A 357 -35.02 -83.26 26.08
CA GLU A 357 -34.74 -84.45 26.89
C GLU A 357 -34.06 -85.51 26.02
N GLU A 358 -32.93 -85.99 26.51
CA GLU A 358 -32.15 -87.10 25.97
C GLU A 358 -32.74 -88.40 26.57
N GLN A 359 -33.31 -89.27 25.73
CA GLN A 359 -33.78 -90.61 26.13
C GLN A 359 -32.70 -91.65 25.83
N GLU A 360 -32.23 -92.35 26.88
CA GLU A 360 -31.43 -93.57 26.80
C GLU A 360 -32.19 -94.74 26.13
N PRO A 361 -31.50 -95.65 25.43
CA PRO A 361 -32.11 -96.83 24.81
C PRO A 361 -32.25 -98.01 25.80
N ALA A 362 -33.35 -98.75 25.68
CA ALA A 362 -33.63 -100.00 26.40
C ALA A 362 -33.17 -101.24 25.58
N PRO A 363 -33.00 -102.42 26.21
CA PRO A 363 -32.05 -103.46 25.77
C PRO A 363 -32.60 -104.47 24.74
N GLU A 364 -31.63 -105.24 24.23
CA GLU A 364 -31.65 -106.31 23.22
C GLU A 364 -32.65 -107.47 23.47
N GLY A 365 -33.00 -108.19 22.38
CA GLY A 365 -33.18 -109.65 22.48
C GLY A 365 -34.12 -110.35 21.48
N GLY A 366 -33.54 -110.81 20.36
CA GLY A 366 -33.66 -112.20 19.86
C GLY A 366 -34.97 -112.73 19.24
N LYS A 367 -34.90 -113.07 17.95
CA LYS A 367 -34.88 -114.45 17.43
C LYS A 367 -34.47 -114.48 15.96
#